data_AF-A0A542KW37-F1
#
_entry.id   AF-A0A542KW37-F1
#
_cell.length_a   1.000
_cell.length_b   1.000
_cell.length_c   1.000
_cell.angle_alpha   90.00
_cell.angle_beta   90.00
_cell.angle_gamma   90.00
#
_symmetry.space_group_name_H-M   'P 1'
#
loop_
_entity.id
_entity.type
_entity.pdbx_description
1 polymer ?
#
loop_
_entity_poly.entity_id
_entity_poly.type
_entity_poly.pdbx_seq_one_letter_code
_entity_poly.pdbx_strand_id
1 'polypeptide(L)'
;MLISPLPRTERGLNVLTVLEGVAVSAITLIAMGVRPVMPADDPAVLAASVAARAWRDTMPGDDPAAVLALARAAADAHLRLNLNAPKRFSALPHKLKYELVATLLGQSVQLAGRGRRGQTHVELHFIDGAFHDPTWGSDLPTLIRGLLDQSPQDDLAQLGASYGHTIEEIAEYAHAQHLLPALRGEQVLGLLPALRAGFDAYLGEYA
;
A
#
# COMPACT_ATOMS: atom_id res chain seq x y z
N MET A 1 16.42 8.57 -18.55
CA MET A 1 16.20 7.95 -17.22
C MET A 1 16.23 9.06 -16.18
N LEU A 2 15.15 9.25 -15.43
CA LEU A 2 15.05 10.24 -14.35
C LEU A 2 15.10 9.51 -13.02
N ILE A 3 15.96 9.97 -12.10
CA ILE A 3 16.01 9.46 -10.72
C ILE A 3 15.46 10.56 -9.82
N SER A 4 14.43 10.24 -9.03
CA SER A 4 13.76 11.22 -8.17
C SER A 4 13.21 10.56 -6.92
N PRO A 5 13.19 11.26 -5.76
CA PRO A 5 12.50 10.79 -4.57
C PRO A 5 11.00 10.56 -4.81
N LEU A 6 10.48 9.41 -4.38
CA LEU A 6 9.08 9.02 -4.56
C LEU A 6 8.06 10.10 -4.15
N PRO A 7 8.17 10.76 -2.96
CA PRO A 7 7.20 11.76 -2.54
C PRO A 7 7.15 13.02 -3.41
N ARG A 8 8.25 13.33 -4.12
CA ARG A 8 8.27 14.47 -5.06
C ARG A 8 7.63 14.08 -6.40
N THR A 9 7.89 12.86 -6.84
CA THR A 9 7.39 12.34 -8.11
C THR A 9 5.88 12.14 -8.08
N GLU A 10 5.31 11.62 -6.99
CA GLU A 10 3.86 11.36 -6.87
C GLU A 10 3.01 12.65 -6.89
N ARG A 11 3.57 13.79 -6.42
CA ARG A 11 2.84 15.06 -6.24
C ARG A 11 3.12 16.14 -7.29
N GLY A 12 4.27 16.13 -7.96
CA GLY A 12 4.73 17.28 -8.75
C GLY A 12 5.20 16.98 -10.17
N LEU A 13 5.34 15.72 -10.56
CA LEU A 13 5.94 15.38 -11.85
C LEU A 13 4.86 15.12 -12.92
N ASN A 14 4.76 16.03 -13.89
CA ASN A 14 3.96 15.85 -15.11
C ASN A 14 4.91 15.71 -16.31
N VAL A 15 5.31 14.48 -16.66
CA VAL A 15 6.04 14.22 -17.90
C VAL A 15 5.03 13.85 -18.97
N LEU A 16 4.69 14.82 -19.83
CA LEU A 16 3.71 14.67 -20.89
C LEU A 16 4.39 14.67 -22.25
N THR A 17 3.81 13.94 -23.20
CA THR A 17 4.09 14.01 -24.63
C THR A 17 2.77 14.23 -25.38
N VAL A 18 2.85 14.58 -26.66
CA VAL A 18 1.66 14.73 -27.51
C VAL A 18 1.59 13.55 -28.47
N LEU A 19 0.50 12.79 -28.37
CA LEU A 19 0.17 11.70 -29.29
C LEU A 19 -1.15 12.06 -29.96
N GLU A 20 -1.17 12.15 -31.30
CA GLU A 20 -2.37 12.48 -32.08
C GLU A 20 -3.09 13.77 -31.63
N GLY A 21 -2.33 14.78 -31.20
CA GLY A 21 -2.88 16.06 -30.72
C GLY A 21 -3.41 16.04 -29.28
N VAL A 22 -3.31 14.90 -28.58
CA VAL A 22 -3.71 14.74 -27.19
C VAL A 22 -2.48 14.65 -26.29
N ALA A 23 -2.50 15.35 -25.15
CA ALA A 23 -1.46 15.24 -24.15
C ALA A 23 -1.60 13.91 -23.39
N VAL A 24 -0.61 13.04 -23.55
CA VAL A 24 -0.53 11.73 -22.87
C VAL A 24 0.70 11.69 -21.97
N SER A 25 0.70 10.82 -20.98
CA SER A 25 1.89 10.58 -20.17
C SER A 25 3.01 9.99 -21.01
N ALA A 26 4.22 10.53 -20.85
CA ALA A 26 5.45 9.94 -21.39
C ALA A 26 6.11 8.95 -20.40
N ILE A 27 5.51 8.76 -19.22
CA ILE A 27 5.95 7.76 -18.24
C ILE A 27 5.31 6.43 -18.61
N THR A 28 6.13 5.48 -19.06
CA THR A 28 5.71 4.10 -19.38
C THR A 28 6.28 3.07 -18.41
N LEU A 29 7.36 3.40 -17.70
CA LEU A 29 8.03 2.52 -16.75
C LEU A 29 8.49 3.30 -15.52
N ILE A 30 8.19 2.74 -14.35
CA ILE A 30 8.67 3.20 -13.06
C ILE A 30 9.45 2.04 -12.43
N ALA A 31 10.70 2.28 -12.09
CA ALA A 31 11.52 1.31 -11.37
C ALA A 31 11.81 1.82 -9.95
N MET A 32 11.36 1.06 -8.95
CA MET A 32 11.62 1.32 -7.54
C MET A 32 12.89 0.62 -7.10
N GLY A 33 13.95 1.40 -6.91
CA GLY A 33 15.30 0.90 -6.62
C GLY A 33 15.70 0.85 -5.15
N VAL A 34 14.83 1.25 -4.22
CA VAL A 34 15.14 1.23 -2.77
C VAL A 34 13.86 0.91 -2.00
N ARG A 35 13.94 0.00 -1.01
CA ARG A 35 12.85 -0.21 -0.05
C ARG A 35 12.54 1.10 0.70
N PRO A 36 11.26 1.46 0.90
CA PRO A 36 10.92 2.61 1.74
C PRO A 36 11.55 2.46 3.12
N VAL A 37 12.34 3.45 3.49
CA VAL A 37 12.81 3.58 4.86
C VAL A 37 11.64 4.07 5.69
N MET A 38 11.48 3.53 6.90
CA MET A 38 10.55 4.07 7.90
C MET A 38 10.71 5.59 7.93
N PRO A 39 9.71 6.39 7.52
CA PRO A 39 9.76 7.82 7.69
C PRO A 39 9.39 8.13 9.15
N ALA A 40 10.01 7.42 10.10
CA ALA A 40 9.81 7.58 11.54
C ALA A 40 10.12 9.00 12.00
N ASP A 41 10.95 9.68 11.22
CA ASP A 41 11.41 11.03 11.46
C ASP A 41 10.61 12.06 10.62
N ASP A 42 9.66 11.61 9.76
CA ASP A 42 8.71 12.48 9.05
C ASP A 42 7.45 12.68 9.91
N PRO A 43 7.20 13.91 10.41
CA PRO A 43 6.04 14.18 11.26
C PRO A 43 4.70 13.88 10.59
N ALA A 44 4.58 14.08 9.28
CA ALA A 44 3.32 13.89 8.57
C ALA A 44 2.96 12.41 8.47
N VAL A 45 3.94 11.55 8.18
CA VAL A 45 3.70 10.10 8.12
C VAL A 45 3.46 9.52 9.50
N LEU A 46 4.20 9.97 10.51
CA LEU A 46 3.96 9.58 11.90
C LEU A 46 2.56 9.97 12.38
N ALA A 47 2.14 11.21 12.10
CA ALA A 47 0.79 11.69 12.45
C ALA A 47 -0.30 10.87 11.73
N ALA A 48 -0.11 10.57 10.44
CA ALA A 48 -1.05 9.75 9.68
C ALA A 48 -1.17 8.33 10.24
N SER A 49 -0.04 7.68 10.56
CA SER A 49 -0.01 6.34 11.18
C SER A 49 -0.73 6.33 12.53
N VAL A 50 -0.44 7.30 13.40
CA VAL A 50 -1.09 7.44 14.72
C VAL A 50 -2.60 7.69 14.58
N ALA A 51 -3.01 8.60 13.70
CA ALA A 51 -4.42 8.89 13.46
C ALA A 51 -5.17 7.71 12.86
N ALA A 52 -4.57 7.02 11.87
CA ALA A 52 -5.15 5.82 11.27
C ALA A 52 -5.32 4.69 12.29
N ARG A 53 -4.43 4.59 13.28
CA ARG A 53 -4.59 3.62 14.36
C ARG A 53 -5.71 4.02 15.32
N ALA A 54 -5.76 5.29 15.72
CA ALA A 54 -6.83 5.80 16.57
C ALA A 54 -8.20 5.57 15.93
N TRP A 55 -8.34 5.87 14.64
CA TRP A 55 -9.57 5.68 13.87
C TRP A 55 -10.01 4.20 13.82
N ARG A 56 -9.09 3.29 13.47
CA ARG A 56 -9.40 1.85 13.36
C ARG A 56 -9.81 1.19 14.68
N ASP A 57 -9.28 1.67 15.80
CA ASP A 57 -9.55 1.09 17.11
C ASP A 57 -10.77 1.73 17.80
N THR A 58 -11.39 2.73 17.16
CA THR A 58 -12.56 3.41 17.70
C THR A 58 -13.82 3.06 16.92
N MET A 59 -14.88 2.70 17.64
CA MET A 59 -16.21 2.62 17.06
C MET A 59 -17.07 3.78 17.57
N PRO A 60 -17.97 4.33 16.74
CA PRO A 60 -18.99 5.25 17.21
C PRO A 60 -19.80 4.63 18.37
N GLY A 61 -20.17 5.46 19.34
CA GLY A 61 -20.95 5.03 20.49
C GLY A 61 -21.69 6.20 21.15
N ASP A 62 -22.54 5.87 22.11
CA ASP A 62 -23.47 6.84 22.73
C ASP A 62 -22.80 7.82 23.70
N ASP A 63 -21.54 7.56 24.09
CA ASP A 63 -20.71 8.47 24.88
C ASP A 63 -19.50 8.96 24.08
N PRO A 64 -19.61 10.13 23.42
CA PRO A 64 -18.51 10.71 22.64
C PRO A 64 -17.24 10.96 23.46
N ALA A 65 -17.36 11.25 24.76
CA ALA A 65 -16.19 11.51 25.61
C ALA A 65 -15.41 10.23 25.87
N ALA A 66 -16.10 9.11 26.13
CA ALA A 66 -15.48 7.80 26.25
C ALA A 66 -14.82 7.34 24.94
N VAL A 67 -15.49 7.54 23.80
CA VAL A 67 -14.93 7.23 22.47
C VAL A 67 -13.64 8.02 22.22
N LEU A 68 -13.64 9.32 22.53
CA LEU A 68 -12.45 10.16 22.36
C LEU A 68 -11.30 9.76 23.30
N ALA A 69 -11.61 9.36 24.54
CA ALA A 69 -10.61 8.87 25.49
C ALA A 69 -9.94 7.58 24.98
N LEU A 70 -10.72 6.65 24.42
CA LEU A 70 -10.21 5.43 23.79
C LEU A 70 -9.34 5.75 22.58
N ALA A 71 -9.80 6.64 21.70
CA ALA A 71 -9.04 7.10 20.54
C ALA A 71 -7.66 7.64 20.94
N ARG A 72 -7.63 8.47 21.99
CA ARG A 72 -6.40 9.08 22.52
C ARG A 72 -5.47 8.04 23.12
N ALA A 73 -5.99 7.06 23.85
CA ALA A 73 -5.18 5.97 24.41
C ALA A 73 -4.56 5.10 23.30
N ALA A 74 -5.32 4.75 22.27
CA ALA A 74 -4.84 4.01 21.10
C ALA A 74 -3.76 4.80 20.34
N ALA A 75 -3.97 6.11 20.14
CA ALA A 75 -3.00 7.01 19.53
C ALA A 75 -1.67 7.07 20.31
N ASP A 76 -1.73 7.26 21.63
CA ASP A 76 -0.55 7.35 22.49
C ASP A 76 0.24 6.03 22.50
N ALA A 77 -0.46 4.90 22.61
CA ALA A 77 0.16 3.57 22.54
C ALA A 77 0.88 3.35 21.19
N HIS A 78 0.26 3.77 20.08
CA HIS A 78 0.84 3.62 18.74
C HIS A 78 2.00 4.58 18.49
N LEU A 79 1.95 5.80 19.02
CA LEU A 79 3.06 6.75 18.99
C LEU A 79 4.27 6.17 19.74
N ARG A 80 4.07 5.65 20.95
CA ARG A 80 5.14 4.99 21.71
C ARG A 80 5.72 3.78 20.99
N LEU A 81 4.89 2.97 20.33
CA LEU A 81 5.35 1.86 19.51
C LEU A 81 6.29 2.35 18.41
N ASN A 82 5.92 3.40 17.67
CA ASN A 82 6.74 3.98 16.62
C ASN A 82 8.06 4.55 17.15
N LEU A 83 8.02 5.32 18.24
CA LEU A 83 9.21 5.97 18.81
C LEU A 83 10.22 4.96 19.39
N ASN A 84 9.73 3.84 19.93
CA ASN A 84 10.58 2.80 20.52
C ASN A 84 10.98 1.70 19.53
N ALA A 85 10.47 1.73 18.30
CA ALA A 85 10.74 0.69 17.32
C ALA A 85 12.22 0.74 16.84
N PRO A 86 12.83 -0.42 16.56
CA PRO A 86 14.18 -0.45 16.02
C PRO A 86 14.23 0.22 14.64
N LYS A 87 15.33 0.92 14.34
CA LYS A 87 15.50 1.61 13.05
C LYS A 87 15.74 0.65 11.87
N ARG A 88 16.03 -0.63 12.13
CA ARG A 88 16.22 -1.65 11.09
C ARG A 88 14.87 -2.26 10.68
N PHE A 89 14.54 -2.19 9.39
CA PHE A 89 13.27 -2.67 8.86
C PHE A 89 12.98 -4.13 9.24
N SER A 90 13.96 -5.04 9.11
CA SER A 90 13.78 -6.46 9.45
C SER A 90 13.41 -6.71 10.92
N ALA A 91 13.82 -5.82 11.81
CA ALA A 91 13.54 -5.90 13.25
C ALA A 91 12.25 -5.18 13.67
N LEU A 92 11.58 -4.46 12.76
CA LEU A 92 10.35 -3.75 13.08
C LEU A 92 9.24 -4.73 13.49
N PRO A 93 8.37 -4.34 14.44
CA PRO A 93 7.12 -5.05 14.67
C PRO A 93 6.32 -5.19 13.36
N HIS A 94 5.71 -6.36 13.13
CA HIS A 94 4.97 -6.64 11.90
C HIS A 94 3.90 -5.58 11.59
N LYS A 95 3.20 -5.09 12.62
CA LYS A 95 2.23 -4.00 12.49
C LYS A 95 2.81 -2.76 11.79
N LEU A 96 4.03 -2.34 12.17
CA LEU A 96 4.69 -1.20 11.53
C LEU A 96 5.20 -1.55 10.13
N LYS A 97 5.65 -2.78 9.89
CA LYS A 97 6.00 -3.24 8.53
C LYS A 97 4.79 -3.17 7.59
N TYR A 98 3.61 -3.58 8.05
CA TYR A 98 2.38 -3.52 7.24
C TYR A 98 1.94 -2.09 6.96
N GLU A 99 2.04 -1.18 7.94
CA GLU A 99 1.74 0.25 7.71
C GLU A 99 2.67 0.89 6.67
N LEU A 100 3.96 0.49 6.68
CA LEU A 100 4.92 0.95 5.69
C LEU A 100 4.64 0.40 4.30
N VAL A 101 4.30 -0.88 4.21
CA VAL A 101 3.93 -1.50 2.95
C VAL A 101 2.63 -0.90 2.42
N ALA A 102 1.63 -0.66 3.27
CA ALA A 102 0.40 0.03 2.87
C ALA A 102 0.69 1.45 2.34
N THR A 103 1.57 2.19 3.02
CA THR A 103 2.02 3.52 2.57
C THR A 103 2.70 3.43 1.21
N LEU A 104 3.67 2.51 1.06
CA LEU A 104 4.39 2.26 -0.18
C LEU A 104 3.45 1.95 -1.35
N LEU A 105 2.49 1.03 -1.13
CA LEU A 105 1.51 0.67 -2.15
C LEU A 105 0.65 1.87 -2.52
N GLY A 106 0.17 2.65 -1.55
CA GLY A 106 -0.59 3.87 -1.80
C GLY A 106 0.20 4.89 -2.65
N GLN A 107 1.48 5.10 -2.34
CA GLN A 107 2.36 5.96 -3.13
C GLN A 107 2.62 5.41 -4.53
N SER A 108 2.77 4.09 -4.65
CA SER A 108 2.98 3.40 -5.93
C SER A 108 1.76 3.52 -6.83
N VAL A 109 0.56 3.34 -6.29
CA VAL A 109 -0.72 3.52 -6.99
C VAL A 109 -0.89 4.98 -7.43
N GLN A 110 -0.62 5.95 -6.53
CA GLN A 110 -0.66 7.37 -6.89
C GLN A 110 0.30 7.69 -8.03
N LEU A 111 1.51 7.15 -7.99
CA LEU A 111 2.53 7.35 -9.02
C LEU A 111 2.11 6.71 -10.35
N ALA A 112 1.61 5.48 -10.35
CA ALA A 112 1.06 4.83 -11.53
C ALA A 112 -0.11 5.63 -12.13
N GLY A 113 -0.97 6.20 -11.28
CA GLY A 113 -2.04 7.11 -11.69
C GLY A 113 -1.55 8.38 -12.39
N ARG A 114 -0.33 8.86 -12.08
CA ARG A 114 0.30 9.96 -12.85
C ARG A 114 0.73 9.52 -14.24
N GLY A 115 1.19 8.28 -14.36
CA GLY A 115 1.60 7.69 -15.63
C GLY A 115 0.43 7.31 -16.55
N ARG A 116 -0.78 7.07 -16.03
CA ARG A 116 -1.95 6.62 -16.82
C ARG A 116 -2.75 7.74 -17.53
N ARG A 117 -2.20 8.96 -17.61
CA ARG A 117 -2.87 10.07 -18.31
C ARG A 117 -2.93 9.78 -19.82
N GLY A 118 -4.15 9.65 -20.35
CA GLY A 118 -4.37 9.32 -21.76
C GLY A 118 -4.30 7.83 -22.09
N GLN A 119 -4.57 6.95 -21.12
CA GLN A 119 -4.53 5.48 -21.28
C GLN A 119 -3.14 4.88 -21.53
N THR A 120 -2.06 5.64 -21.28
CA THR A 120 -0.70 5.09 -21.31
C THR A 120 -0.58 3.94 -20.31
N HIS A 121 -0.19 2.75 -20.79
CA HIS A 121 0.17 1.63 -19.94
C HIS A 121 1.45 1.96 -19.18
N VAL A 122 1.45 1.72 -17.87
CA VAL A 122 2.57 2.03 -16.98
C VAL A 122 2.96 0.77 -16.24
N GLU A 123 4.21 0.36 -16.40
CA GLU A 123 4.77 -0.75 -15.63
C GLU A 123 5.45 -0.24 -14.36
N LEU A 124 5.19 -0.90 -13.24
CA LEU A 124 5.87 -0.67 -11.98
C LEU A 124 6.74 -1.87 -11.62
N HIS A 125 8.05 -1.64 -11.48
CA HIS A 125 9.02 -2.69 -11.19
C HIS A 125 9.70 -2.45 -9.83
N PHE A 126 9.70 -3.45 -8.95
CA PHE A 126 10.50 -3.46 -7.73
C PHE A 126 11.86 -4.11 -8.02
N ILE A 127 12.89 -3.29 -8.29
CA ILE A 127 14.16 -3.77 -8.86
C ILE A 127 15.27 -3.99 -7.83
N ASP A 128 15.07 -3.54 -6.58
CA ASP A 128 15.99 -3.86 -5.48
C ASP A 128 15.76 -5.29 -5.01
N GLY A 129 16.80 -6.13 -5.02
CA GLY A 129 16.74 -7.52 -4.56
C GLY A 129 16.24 -7.64 -3.11
N ALA A 130 16.39 -6.57 -2.32
CA ALA A 130 15.86 -6.45 -0.99
C ALA A 130 14.33 -6.61 -0.94
N PHE A 131 13.57 -6.19 -1.96
CA PHE A 131 12.12 -6.39 -2.02
C PHE A 131 11.72 -7.86 -2.08
N HIS A 132 12.59 -8.73 -2.59
CA HIS A 132 12.28 -10.14 -2.83
C HIS A 132 13.10 -11.08 -1.93
N ASP A 133 13.87 -10.53 -0.98
CA ASP A 133 14.65 -11.32 -0.03
C ASP A 133 13.76 -11.78 1.15
N PRO A 134 13.38 -13.08 1.19
CA PRO A 134 12.45 -13.58 2.19
C PRO A 134 13.07 -13.71 3.59
N THR A 135 14.36 -13.40 3.74
CA THR A 135 15.04 -13.46 5.02
C THR A 135 14.30 -12.60 6.05
N TRP A 136 13.97 -13.21 7.20
CA TRP A 136 13.20 -12.60 8.28
C TRP A 136 11.77 -12.16 7.91
N GLY A 137 11.17 -12.75 6.86
CA GLY A 137 9.79 -12.49 6.44
C GLY A 137 9.50 -11.02 6.16
N SER A 138 10.49 -10.32 5.60
CA SER A 138 10.47 -8.87 5.37
C SER A 138 10.53 -8.53 3.89
N ASP A 139 10.38 -9.51 3.01
CA ASP A 139 10.14 -9.29 1.58
C ASP A 139 8.76 -8.70 1.37
N LEU A 140 8.63 -7.95 0.28
CA LEU A 140 7.41 -7.25 -0.09
C LEU A 140 6.26 -8.22 -0.36
N PRO A 141 6.42 -9.33 -1.12
CA PRO A 141 5.35 -10.32 -1.28
C PRO A 141 4.79 -10.84 0.06
N THR A 142 5.65 -11.26 1.00
CA THR A 142 5.21 -11.72 2.33
C THR A 142 4.47 -10.64 3.11
N LEU A 143 4.94 -9.40 3.04
CA LEU A 143 4.31 -8.31 3.76
C LEU A 143 2.98 -7.87 3.13
N ILE A 144 2.85 -7.92 1.80
CA ILE A 144 1.58 -7.68 1.10
C ILE A 144 0.57 -8.75 1.49
N ARG A 145 0.95 -10.03 1.44
CA ARG A 145 0.06 -11.13 1.88
C ARG A 145 -0.41 -10.92 3.31
N GLY A 146 0.53 -10.68 4.23
CA GLY A 146 0.20 -10.43 5.64
C GLY A 146 -0.72 -9.21 5.83
N LEU A 147 -0.53 -8.14 5.05
CA LEU A 147 -1.41 -6.97 5.08
C LEU A 147 -2.83 -7.32 4.60
N LEU A 148 -2.96 -8.02 3.46
CA LEU A 148 -4.24 -8.45 2.91
C LEU A 148 -4.98 -9.41 3.85
N ASP A 149 -4.27 -10.39 4.43
CA ASP A 149 -4.81 -11.37 5.38
C ASP A 149 -5.38 -10.73 6.65
N GLN A 150 -4.83 -9.59 7.08
CA GLN A 150 -5.26 -8.85 8.27
C GLN A 150 -6.33 -7.80 7.97
N SER A 151 -6.66 -7.58 6.71
CA SER A 151 -7.59 -6.53 6.31
C SER A 151 -9.04 -7.03 6.44
N PRO A 152 -9.95 -6.25 7.06
CA PRO A 152 -11.37 -6.56 7.04
C PRO A 152 -11.89 -6.75 5.61
N GLN A 153 -12.88 -7.65 5.43
CA GLN A 153 -13.44 -7.90 4.09
C GLN A 153 -14.08 -6.65 3.48
N ASP A 154 -14.69 -5.80 4.30
CA ASP A 154 -15.28 -4.54 3.85
C ASP A 154 -14.21 -3.56 3.32
N ASP A 155 -13.05 -3.49 3.99
CA ASP A 155 -11.91 -2.68 3.55
C ASP A 155 -11.37 -3.20 2.21
N LEU A 156 -11.26 -4.53 2.05
CA LEU A 156 -10.82 -5.15 0.80
C LEU A 156 -11.82 -4.88 -0.34
N ALA A 157 -13.13 -4.98 -0.08
CA ALA A 157 -14.15 -4.66 -1.07
C ALA A 157 -14.07 -3.17 -1.49
N GLN A 158 -13.88 -2.26 -0.54
CA GLN A 158 -13.71 -0.83 -0.82
C GLN A 158 -12.44 -0.54 -1.63
N LEU A 159 -11.33 -1.23 -1.33
CA LEU A 159 -10.09 -1.14 -2.10
C LEU A 159 -10.30 -1.65 -3.54
N GLY A 160 -11.02 -2.76 -3.72
CA GLY A 160 -11.41 -3.28 -5.03
C GLY A 160 -12.25 -2.28 -5.82
N ALA A 161 -13.26 -1.68 -5.20
CA ALA A 161 -14.09 -0.66 -5.84
C ALA A 161 -13.30 0.62 -6.21
N SER A 162 -12.33 1.01 -5.39
CA SER A 162 -11.57 2.26 -5.57
C SER A 162 -10.41 2.14 -6.56
N TYR A 163 -9.69 1.02 -6.52
CA TYR A 163 -8.44 0.82 -7.26
C TYR A 163 -8.51 -0.27 -8.34
N GLY A 164 -9.58 -1.06 -8.35
CA GLY A 164 -9.92 -2.04 -9.38
C GLY A 164 -8.77 -2.97 -9.73
N HIS A 165 -8.48 -3.09 -11.02
CA HIS A 165 -7.42 -3.95 -11.53
C HIS A 165 -6.05 -3.76 -10.86
N THR A 166 -5.73 -2.55 -10.38
CA THR A 166 -4.44 -2.28 -9.74
C THR A 166 -4.24 -3.08 -8.45
N ILE A 167 -5.29 -3.26 -7.65
CA ILE A 167 -5.18 -4.02 -6.39
C ILE A 167 -5.13 -5.54 -6.66
N GLU A 168 -5.74 -5.99 -7.76
CA GLU A 168 -5.61 -7.37 -8.25
C GLU A 168 -4.17 -7.66 -8.69
N GLU A 169 -3.56 -6.80 -9.50
CA GLU A 169 -2.15 -6.96 -9.92
C GLU A 169 -1.17 -6.97 -8.74
N ILE A 170 -1.43 -6.15 -7.71
CA ILE A 170 -0.65 -6.16 -6.45
C ILE A 170 -0.80 -7.49 -5.72
N ALA A 171 -2.03 -8.04 -5.65
CA ALA A 171 -2.27 -9.34 -5.04
C ALA A 171 -1.60 -10.46 -5.86
N GLU A 172 -1.73 -10.45 -7.19
CA GLU A 172 -1.10 -11.41 -8.09
C GLU A 172 0.43 -11.40 -7.94
N TYR A 173 1.05 -10.21 -7.91
CA TYR A 173 2.47 -10.04 -7.63
C TYR A 173 2.86 -10.71 -6.30
N ALA A 174 2.09 -10.47 -5.24
CA ALA A 174 2.35 -11.05 -3.93
C ALA A 174 2.17 -12.59 -3.89
N HIS A 175 1.47 -13.18 -4.85
CA HIS A 175 1.23 -14.62 -4.95
C HIS A 175 2.00 -15.29 -6.10
N ALA A 176 2.83 -14.56 -6.84
CA ALA A 176 3.58 -15.10 -7.96
C ALA A 176 4.50 -16.25 -7.50
N GLN A 177 4.37 -17.42 -8.13
CA GLN A 177 5.01 -18.66 -7.68
C GLN A 177 6.54 -18.55 -7.52
N HIS A 178 7.19 -17.80 -8.40
CA HIS A 178 8.64 -17.58 -8.36
C HIS A 178 9.11 -16.65 -7.23
N LEU A 179 8.17 -15.97 -6.56
CA LEU A 179 8.41 -15.10 -5.41
C LEU A 179 7.95 -15.72 -4.08
N LEU A 180 7.33 -16.91 -4.13
CA LEU A 180 6.96 -17.63 -2.92
C LEU A 180 8.22 -18.22 -2.27
N PRO A 181 8.43 -18.00 -0.96
CA PRO A 181 9.41 -18.78 -0.22
C PRO A 181 9.05 -20.27 -0.40
N ALA A 182 10.04 -21.15 -0.53
CA ALA A 182 9.83 -22.59 -0.80
C ALA A 182 9.06 -23.37 0.30
N LEU A 183 8.33 -22.70 1.20
CA LEU A 183 7.62 -23.30 2.33
C LEU A 183 6.19 -22.76 2.48
N ARG A 184 5.27 -23.73 2.37
CA ARG A 184 3.85 -23.80 2.77
C ARG A 184 2.81 -23.21 1.82
N GLY A 185 2.24 -24.12 1.04
CA GLY A 185 0.96 -23.95 0.38
C GLY A 185 -0.22 -23.98 1.36
N GLU A 186 -1.38 -23.66 0.77
CA GLU A 186 -2.73 -23.65 1.34
C GLU A 186 -3.09 -22.47 2.24
N GLN A 187 -3.29 -21.28 1.63
CA GLN A 187 -4.27 -20.27 2.08
C GLN A 187 -4.60 -19.22 0.99
N VAL A 188 -4.61 -19.61 -0.29
CA VAL A 188 -4.68 -18.67 -1.43
C VAL A 188 -6.12 -18.35 -1.87
N LEU A 189 -7.12 -19.15 -1.49
CA LEU A 189 -8.42 -19.14 -2.16
C LEU A 189 -9.44 -18.10 -1.66
N GLY A 190 -9.15 -17.37 -0.57
CA GLY A 190 -10.15 -16.53 0.11
C GLY A 190 -10.11 -15.02 -0.19
N LEU A 191 -8.96 -14.47 -0.61
CA LEU A 191 -8.74 -13.01 -0.69
C LEU A 191 -9.11 -12.41 -2.06
N LEU A 192 -8.74 -13.09 -3.14
CA LEU A 192 -9.03 -12.66 -4.53
C LEU A 192 -10.52 -12.49 -4.82
N PRO A 193 -11.44 -13.35 -4.30
CA PRO A 193 -12.88 -13.17 -4.53
C PRO A 193 -13.45 -11.87 -3.94
N ALA A 194 -12.97 -11.40 -2.79
CA ALA A 194 -13.48 -10.18 -2.15
C ALA A 194 -13.07 -8.90 -2.90
N LEU A 195 -11.80 -8.82 -3.33
CA LEU A 195 -11.30 -7.73 -4.17
C LEU A 195 -12.08 -7.66 -5.49
N ARG A 196 -12.26 -8.82 -6.14
CA ARG A 196 -12.96 -8.94 -7.42
C ARG A 196 -14.45 -8.60 -7.30
N ALA A 197 -15.12 -9.03 -6.24
CA ALA A 197 -16.51 -8.70 -5.98
C ALA A 197 -16.73 -7.18 -5.81
N GLY A 198 -15.81 -6.48 -5.12
CA GLY A 198 -15.86 -5.01 -4.99
C GLY A 198 -15.72 -4.30 -6.34
N PHE A 199 -14.84 -4.79 -7.21
CA PHE A 199 -14.66 -4.26 -8.56
C PHE A 199 -15.87 -4.52 -9.48
N ASP A 200 -16.40 -5.75 -9.49
CA ASP A 200 -17.55 -6.13 -10.30
C ASP A 200 -18.81 -5.35 -9.89
N ALA A 201 -19.01 -5.12 -8.58
CA ALA A 201 -20.10 -4.29 -8.06
C ALA A 201 -19.98 -2.83 -8.53
N TYR A 202 -18.77 -2.25 -8.48
CA TYR A 202 -18.52 -0.91 -9.00
C TYR A 202 -18.87 -0.81 -10.50
N LEU A 203 -18.45 -1.78 -11.33
CA LEU A 203 -18.78 -1.77 -12.75
C LEU A 203 -20.29 -1.91 -13.02
N GLY A 204 -21.00 -2.71 -12.22
CA GLY A 204 -22.44 -2.92 -12.34
C GLY A 204 -23.28 -1.67 -12.02
N GLU A 205 -22.75 -0.72 -11.25
CA GLU A 205 -23.42 0.57 -10.97
C GLU A 205 -23.36 1.56 -12.15
N TYR A 206 -22.50 1.31 -13.14
CA TYR A 206 -22.32 2.18 -14.33
C TYR A 206 -22.70 1.49 -15.66
N ALA A 207 -23.36 0.33 -15.62
CA ALA A 207 -23.88 -0.41 -16.78
C ALA A 207 -25.40 -0.25 -16.92
#